data_AF-A0A9E0YV68-F1
#
_entry.id   AF-A0A9E0YV68-F1
#
_cell.length_a   1.000
_cell.length_b   1.000
_cell.length_c   1.000
_cell.angle_alpha   90.00
_cell.angle_beta   90.00
_cell.angle_gamma   90.00
#
_symmetry.space_group_name_H-M   'P 1'
#
loop_
_entity.id
_entity.type
_entity.pdbx_description
1 polymer ?
#
loop_
_entity_poly.entity_id
_entity_poly.type
_entity_poly.pdbx_seq_one_letter_code
_entity_poly.pdbx_strand_id
1 'polypeptide(L)'
;VTGPTGPTGPTGATGPTGPTGATGRTGPTGPTGPTGDEGVQGTAATVRVGTVTTAEPGTEAKVTNSGTEQDAVFDFVIPRGETGGGVTPVELLTAYATPAQPGTSGGSLIFDRNGTSYGNAISHTENTSALTIQEPGFYYVAFHTTITPTSGVDFPLSIVVYLQQQGTAVSGTGIRHTFQTTSDASNIAFSQIIQVTSTPTTLEVIGEGGNYLYYDNAITIYKVGEIS
;
A
#
# COMPACT_ATOMS: atom_id res chain seq x y z
N VAL A 1 -74.76 -83.38 121.26
CA VAL A 1 -75.27 -82.72 120.04
C VAL A 1 -74.70 -81.31 120.03
N THR A 2 -73.89 -80.83 119.08
CA THR A 2 -73.85 -80.92 117.60
C THR A 2 -72.40 -80.87 117.08
N GLY A 3 -72.12 -81.46 115.90
CA GLY A 3 -70.77 -81.69 115.36
C GLY A 3 -70.16 -80.53 114.56
N PRO A 4 -68.83 -80.56 114.29
CA PRO A 4 -68.14 -79.51 113.54
C PRO A 4 -68.37 -79.62 112.02
N THR A 5 -68.55 -78.46 111.39
CA THR A 5 -68.74 -78.21 109.96
C THR A 5 -67.53 -78.65 109.12
N GLY A 6 -67.78 -79.29 107.97
CA GLY A 6 -66.73 -79.75 107.05
C GLY A 6 -65.96 -78.63 106.34
N PRO A 7 -64.77 -78.91 105.77
CA PRO A 7 -63.92 -77.91 105.14
C PRO A 7 -64.53 -77.35 103.84
N THR A 8 -64.30 -76.05 103.61
CA THR A 8 -64.70 -75.31 102.41
C THR A 8 -63.98 -75.85 101.16
N GLY A 9 -64.73 -76.06 100.07
CA GLY A 9 -64.19 -76.56 98.80
C GLY A 9 -63.23 -75.59 98.09
N PRO A 10 -62.42 -76.08 97.14
CA PRO A 10 -61.40 -75.27 96.46
C PRO A 10 -62.02 -74.18 95.58
N THR A 11 -61.37 -73.01 95.54
CA THR A 11 -61.71 -71.88 94.67
C THR A 11 -61.56 -72.25 93.19
N GLY A 12 -62.56 -71.90 92.37
CA GLY A 12 -62.57 -72.18 90.92
C GLY A 12 -61.48 -71.46 90.13
N ALA A 13 -61.13 -72.00 88.96
CA ALA A 13 -60.08 -71.46 88.08
C ALA A 13 -60.41 -70.05 87.55
N THR A 14 -59.38 -69.20 87.44
CA THR A 14 -59.49 -67.85 86.84
C THR A 14 -59.78 -67.94 85.34
N GLY A 15 -60.72 -67.13 84.85
CA GLY A 15 -61.13 -67.12 83.43
C GLY A 15 -60.05 -66.59 82.46
N PRO A 16 -60.21 -66.84 81.14
CA PRO A 16 -59.22 -66.46 80.13
C PRO A 16 -59.12 -64.94 79.94
N THR A 17 -57.91 -64.46 79.62
CA THR A 17 -57.62 -63.07 79.26
C THR A 17 -58.32 -62.66 77.96
N GLY A 18 -58.93 -61.47 77.94
CA GLY A 18 -59.65 -60.94 76.76
C GLY A 18 -58.75 -60.57 75.56
N PRO A 19 -59.35 -60.36 74.36
CA PRO A 19 -58.60 -60.08 73.13
C PRO A 19 -57.93 -58.70 73.11
N THR A 20 -56.77 -58.61 72.48
CA THR A 20 -56.01 -57.36 72.26
C THR A 20 -56.75 -56.41 71.30
N GLY A 21 -56.81 -55.11 71.63
CA GLY A 21 -57.49 -54.08 70.83
C GLY A 21 -56.82 -53.79 69.47
N ALA A 22 -57.59 -53.18 68.55
CA ALA A 22 -57.14 -52.88 67.18
C ALA A 22 -56.04 -51.80 67.10
N THR A 23 -55.10 -51.95 66.17
CA THR A 23 -54.02 -50.98 65.90
C THR A 23 -54.57 -49.66 65.34
N GLY A 24 -54.08 -48.52 65.84
CA GLY A 24 -54.51 -47.18 65.42
C GLY A 24 -54.12 -46.80 63.98
N ARG A 25 -54.78 -45.78 63.41
CA ARG A 25 -54.56 -45.30 62.03
C ARG A 25 -53.19 -44.60 61.88
N THR A 26 -52.55 -44.75 60.72
CA THR A 26 -51.32 -44.01 60.35
C THR A 26 -51.55 -42.49 60.37
N GLY A 27 -50.60 -41.74 60.93
CA GLY A 27 -50.67 -40.28 61.03
C GLY A 27 -50.56 -39.55 59.68
N PRO A 28 -50.87 -38.24 59.64
CA PRO A 28 -50.81 -37.44 58.41
C PRO A 28 -49.37 -37.26 57.91
N THR A 29 -49.21 -37.09 56.59
CA THR A 29 -47.93 -36.69 55.97
C THR A 29 -47.48 -35.33 56.50
N GLY A 30 -46.20 -35.19 56.81
CA GLY A 30 -45.61 -33.93 57.31
C GLY A 30 -45.65 -32.79 56.29
N PRO A 31 -45.46 -31.53 56.73
CA PRO A 31 -45.48 -30.36 55.86
C PRO A 31 -44.31 -30.36 54.86
N THR A 32 -44.52 -29.78 53.68
CA THR A 32 -43.45 -29.48 52.70
C THR A 32 -42.42 -28.53 53.33
N GLY A 33 -41.13 -28.81 53.12
CA GLY A 33 -40.04 -27.96 53.63
C GLY A 33 -40.02 -26.56 53.01
N PRO A 34 -39.33 -25.59 53.64
CA PRO A 34 -39.25 -24.22 53.13
C PRO A 34 -38.56 -24.15 51.76
N THR A 35 -38.97 -23.20 50.93
CA THR A 35 -38.24 -22.81 49.72
C THR A 35 -36.86 -22.27 50.12
N GLY A 36 -35.79 -22.67 49.40
CA GLY A 36 -34.43 -22.19 49.68
C GLY A 36 -34.27 -20.69 49.41
N ASP A 37 -33.28 -20.08 50.05
CA ASP A 37 -32.99 -18.66 49.91
C ASP A 37 -32.59 -18.29 48.47
N GLU A 38 -32.95 -17.07 48.05
CA GLU A 38 -32.51 -16.50 46.78
C GLU A 38 -30.97 -16.32 46.78
N GLY A 39 -30.33 -16.64 45.65
CA GLY A 39 -28.88 -16.50 45.53
C GLY A 39 -28.44 -15.04 45.67
N VAL A 40 -27.26 -14.81 46.26
CA VAL A 40 -26.72 -13.45 46.40
C VAL A 40 -26.50 -12.81 45.02
N GLN A 41 -26.96 -11.57 44.84
CA GLN A 41 -26.69 -10.80 43.63
C GLN A 41 -25.18 -10.56 43.50
N GLY A 42 -24.59 -10.94 42.37
CA GLY A 42 -23.16 -10.73 42.09
C GLY A 42 -22.80 -9.25 41.98
N THR A 43 -21.58 -8.90 42.38
CA THR A 43 -21.04 -7.53 42.28
C THR A 43 -20.95 -7.10 40.81
N ALA A 44 -21.30 -5.84 40.51
CA ALA A 44 -21.17 -5.30 39.16
C ALA A 44 -19.70 -5.27 38.70
N ALA A 45 -19.42 -5.79 37.51
CA ALA A 45 -18.09 -5.72 36.90
C ALA A 45 -17.91 -4.39 36.15
N THR A 46 -16.69 -3.83 36.20
CA THR A 46 -16.30 -2.64 35.43
C THR A 46 -15.40 -3.01 34.27
N VAL A 47 -15.55 -2.29 33.15
CA VAL A 47 -14.70 -2.44 31.94
C VAL A 47 -14.16 -1.08 31.56
N ARG A 48 -12.85 -0.99 31.33
CA ARG A 48 -12.15 0.26 31.02
C ARG A 48 -11.06 0.03 29.98
N VAL A 49 -10.68 1.10 29.28
CA VAL A 49 -9.49 1.13 28.45
C VAL A 49 -8.29 1.45 29.34
N GLY A 50 -7.25 0.62 29.26
CA GLY A 50 -5.95 0.88 29.86
C GLY A 50 -5.08 1.71 28.92
N THR A 51 -3.98 1.11 28.49
CA THR A 51 -3.02 1.70 27.57
C THR A 51 -3.44 1.54 26.10
N VAL A 52 -3.06 2.52 25.28
CA VAL A 52 -3.14 2.43 23.82
C VAL A 52 -1.74 2.73 23.29
N THR A 53 -1.11 1.72 22.71
CA THR A 53 0.27 1.81 22.20
C THR A 53 0.26 1.71 20.68
N THR A 54 0.90 2.66 20.00
CA THR A 54 1.16 2.53 18.58
C THR A 54 2.43 1.71 18.36
N ALA A 55 2.33 0.58 17.67
CA ALA A 55 3.46 -0.30 17.36
C ALA A 55 4.02 -0.06 15.95
N GLU A 56 5.20 -0.62 15.69
CA GLU A 56 5.85 -0.57 14.38
C GLU A 56 5.00 -1.23 13.27
N PRO A 57 5.16 -0.81 12.01
CA PRO A 57 4.50 -1.46 10.88
C PRO A 57 4.79 -2.96 10.80
N GLY A 58 3.78 -3.72 10.41
CA GLY A 58 3.86 -5.19 10.33
C GLY A 58 3.67 -5.92 11.67
N THR A 59 3.59 -5.19 12.80
CA THR A 59 3.19 -5.79 14.08
C THR A 59 1.71 -6.24 14.00
N GLU A 60 1.34 -7.33 14.67
CA GLU A 60 -0.08 -7.72 14.78
C GLU A 60 -0.82 -6.78 15.74
N ALA A 61 -2.07 -6.44 15.39
CA ALA A 61 -2.97 -5.77 16.32
C ALA A 61 -3.30 -6.71 17.48
N LYS A 62 -3.19 -6.22 18.71
CA LYS A 62 -3.37 -7.03 19.92
C LYS A 62 -4.19 -6.29 20.97
N VAL A 63 -5.07 -7.02 21.64
CA VAL A 63 -5.77 -6.56 22.85
C VAL A 63 -5.43 -7.52 24.00
N THR A 64 -5.08 -6.97 25.15
CA THR A 64 -4.76 -7.75 26.37
C THR A 64 -5.61 -7.25 27.53
N ASN A 65 -6.25 -8.14 28.28
CA ASN A 65 -6.87 -7.77 29.56
C ASN A 65 -5.79 -7.82 30.66
N SER A 66 -5.40 -6.67 31.19
CA SER A 66 -4.49 -6.56 32.34
C SER A 66 -5.23 -6.43 33.68
N GLY A 67 -6.56 -6.34 33.64
CA GLY A 67 -7.42 -6.27 34.81
C GLY A 67 -7.86 -7.64 35.33
N THR A 68 -8.96 -7.66 36.09
CA THR A 68 -9.58 -8.87 36.64
C THR A 68 -10.92 -9.17 35.96
N GLU A 69 -11.58 -10.27 36.35
CA GLU A 69 -12.93 -10.59 35.90
C GLU A 69 -13.98 -9.57 36.39
N GLN A 70 -13.70 -8.87 37.50
CA GLN A 70 -14.60 -7.87 38.09
C GLN A 70 -14.17 -6.42 37.77
N ASP A 71 -12.95 -6.20 37.29
CA ASP A 71 -12.45 -4.91 36.80
C ASP A 71 -11.53 -5.13 35.60
N ALA A 72 -12.12 -5.34 34.43
CA ALA A 72 -11.38 -5.61 33.20
C ALA A 72 -10.74 -4.32 32.66
N VAL A 73 -9.46 -4.39 32.33
CA VAL A 73 -8.69 -3.29 31.77
C VAL A 73 -8.08 -3.75 30.46
N PHE A 74 -8.59 -3.25 29.34
CA PHE A 74 -8.08 -3.63 28.03
C PHE A 74 -6.98 -2.70 27.55
N ASP A 75 -5.80 -3.27 27.37
CA ASP A 75 -4.64 -2.64 26.74
C ASP A 75 -4.62 -2.96 25.25
N PHE A 76 -4.42 -1.93 24.43
CA PHE A 76 -4.41 -2.02 22.97
C PHE A 76 -3.01 -1.80 22.41
N VAL A 77 -2.63 -2.64 21.46
CA VAL A 77 -1.49 -2.42 20.56
C VAL A 77 -2.05 -2.24 19.16
N ILE A 78 -1.88 -1.02 18.62
CA ILE A 78 -2.36 -0.63 17.30
C ILE A 78 -1.13 -0.45 16.39
N PRO A 79 -0.91 -1.31 15.39
CA PRO A 79 0.20 -1.15 14.46
C PRO A 79 0.03 0.13 13.63
N ARG A 80 1.09 0.92 13.49
CA ARG A 80 1.12 2.00 12.51
C ARG A 80 1.14 1.40 11.11
N GLY A 81 0.50 2.08 10.15
CA GLY A 81 0.69 1.74 8.73
C GLY A 81 2.16 1.87 8.32
N GLU A 82 2.58 1.11 7.31
CA GLU A 82 3.91 1.28 6.71
C GLU A 82 4.14 2.75 6.35
N THR A 83 5.34 3.25 6.60
CA THR A 83 5.75 4.55 6.08
C THR A 83 5.59 4.51 4.57
N GLY A 84 4.80 5.42 3.99
CA GLY A 84 4.64 5.49 2.54
C GLY A 84 6.01 5.50 1.86
N GLY A 85 6.19 4.63 0.86
CA GLY A 85 7.45 4.44 0.15
C GLY A 85 8.04 5.79 -0.23
N GLY A 86 9.28 6.04 0.24
CA GLY A 86 9.96 7.32 0.13
C GLY A 86 9.96 7.81 -1.31
N VAL A 87 9.80 9.12 -1.47
CA VAL A 87 10.09 9.90 -2.68
C VAL A 87 11.04 9.13 -3.59
N THR A 88 10.52 8.56 -4.68
CA THR A 88 11.38 8.15 -5.79
C THR A 88 12.27 9.37 -6.05
N PRO A 89 13.61 9.24 -5.93
CA PRO A 89 14.50 10.36 -6.15
C PRO A 89 14.08 11.03 -7.45
N VAL A 90 13.98 12.36 -7.43
CA VAL A 90 13.81 13.09 -8.69
C VAL A 90 15.01 12.67 -9.55
N GLU A 91 14.77 12.30 -10.79
CA GLU A 91 15.82 11.96 -11.74
C GLU A 91 15.56 12.86 -12.94
N LEU A 92 16.42 13.86 -13.14
CA LEU A 92 16.21 14.95 -14.10
C LEU A 92 17.53 15.37 -14.73
N LEU A 93 17.50 15.60 -16.03
CA LEU A 93 18.54 16.29 -16.78
C LEU A 93 17.90 17.28 -17.75
N THR A 94 18.46 18.47 -17.82
CA THR A 94 18.27 19.38 -18.95
C THR A 94 19.61 19.64 -19.63
N ALA A 95 19.64 19.70 -20.95
CA ALA A 95 20.82 20.07 -21.73
C ALA A 95 20.41 21.04 -22.85
N TYR A 96 21.32 21.92 -23.26
CA TYR A 96 21.05 22.92 -24.29
C TYR A 96 22.32 23.24 -25.09
N ALA A 97 22.19 23.95 -26.22
CA ALA A 97 23.35 24.48 -26.93
C ALA A 97 23.19 25.94 -27.39
N THR A 98 24.29 26.68 -27.27
CA THR A 98 24.51 28.04 -27.78
C THR A 98 26.00 28.22 -28.09
N PRO A 99 26.43 28.55 -29.33
CA PRO A 99 25.68 29.23 -30.39
C PRO A 99 25.06 28.28 -31.43
N ALA A 100 24.57 28.83 -32.54
CA ALA A 100 24.06 28.06 -33.68
C ALA A 100 25.10 27.07 -34.23
N GLN A 101 24.65 25.88 -34.57
CA GLN A 101 25.48 24.78 -35.05
C GLN A 101 24.98 24.21 -36.38
N PRO A 102 25.88 23.67 -37.23
CA PRO A 102 25.49 23.04 -38.48
C PRO A 102 24.86 21.68 -38.24
N GLY A 103 23.74 21.43 -38.91
CA GLY A 103 23.10 20.13 -39.01
C GLY A 103 23.17 19.58 -40.42
N THR A 104 23.30 18.26 -40.52
CA THR A 104 23.34 17.51 -41.78
C THR A 104 22.35 16.35 -41.74
N SER A 105 22.05 15.77 -42.90
CA SER A 105 21.13 14.63 -42.98
C SER A 105 21.70 13.40 -42.26
N GLY A 106 20.96 12.88 -41.28
CA GLY A 106 21.37 11.78 -40.41
C GLY A 106 22.32 12.21 -39.29
N GLY A 107 22.58 13.51 -39.14
CA GLY A 107 23.45 14.03 -38.09
C GLY A 107 22.71 14.19 -36.75
N SER A 108 23.41 13.84 -35.67
CA SER A 108 22.93 14.08 -34.31
C SER A 108 23.12 15.55 -33.90
N LEU A 109 22.12 16.12 -33.26
CA LEU A 109 22.20 17.47 -32.68
C LEU A 109 23.00 17.41 -31.38
N ILE A 110 23.93 18.35 -31.22
CA ILE A 110 24.83 18.43 -30.08
C ILE A 110 24.22 19.33 -29.00
N PHE A 111 24.44 18.98 -27.75
CA PHE A 111 24.20 19.83 -26.60
C PHE A 111 25.56 20.24 -26.02
N ASP A 112 25.86 21.54 -25.99
CA ASP A 112 27.17 22.01 -25.51
C ASP A 112 27.27 22.09 -23.99
N ARG A 113 26.12 22.12 -23.29
CA ARG A 113 26.05 22.36 -21.85
C ARG A 113 24.97 21.55 -21.18
N ASN A 114 25.24 21.21 -19.92
CA ASN A 114 24.22 20.76 -18.99
C ASN A 114 23.58 21.97 -18.29
N GLY A 115 22.25 21.94 -18.16
CA GLY A 115 21.48 22.83 -17.30
C GLY A 115 21.33 22.23 -15.91
N THR A 116 20.08 22.02 -15.48
CA THR A 116 19.78 21.29 -14.24
C THR A 116 20.07 19.81 -14.43
N SER A 117 20.81 19.21 -13.49
CA SER A 117 21.04 17.78 -13.39
C SER A 117 20.84 17.35 -11.93
N TYR A 118 20.05 16.31 -11.71
CA TYR A 118 19.79 15.76 -10.39
C TYR A 118 19.51 14.26 -10.50
N GLY A 119 20.11 13.48 -9.61
CA GLY A 119 20.08 12.02 -9.66
C GLY A 119 21.16 11.43 -10.57
N ASN A 120 21.13 10.11 -10.77
CA ASN A 120 22.14 9.35 -11.51
C ASN A 120 21.57 8.56 -12.70
N ALA A 121 20.25 8.56 -12.88
CA ALA A 121 19.58 7.79 -13.92
C ALA A 121 19.74 8.39 -15.31
N ILE A 122 20.15 9.66 -15.41
CA ILE A 122 20.31 10.38 -16.68
C ILE A 122 21.65 11.13 -16.65
N SER A 123 22.46 10.97 -17.69
CA SER A 123 23.78 11.60 -17.80
C SER A 123 24.01 12.12 -19.21
N HIS A 124 24.83 13.15 -19.34
CA HIS A 124 25.24 13.72 -20.62
C HIS A 124 26.64 14.32 -20.48
N THR A 125 27.48 14.07 -21.48
CA THR A 125 28.80 14.70 -21.59
C THR A 125 28.67 15.96 -22.43
N GLU A 126 29.02 17.11 -21.87
CA GLU A 126 28.98 18.39 -22.58
C GLU A 126 29.71 18.35 -23.93
N ASN A 127 29.16 19.06 -24.93
CA ASN A 127 29.64 19.08 -26.31
C ASN A 127 29.52 17.73 -27.03
N THR A 128 28.57 16.90 -26.63
CA THR A 128 28.22 15.67 -27.35
C THR A 128 26.74 15.64 -27.68
N SER A 129 26.31 14.68 -28.52
CA SER A 129 24.89 14.49 -28.86
C SER A 129 24.17 13.48 -27.97
N ALA A 130 24.93 12.61 -27.32
CA ALA A 130 24.42 11.41 -26.67
C ALA A 130 24.01 11.69 -25.22
N LEU A 131 22.72 11.51 -24.92
CA LEU A 131 22.20 11.48 -23.56
C LEU A 131 22.05 10.02 -23.14
N THR A 132 22.58 9.64 -21.98
CA THR A 132 22.62 8.25 -21.52
C THR A 132 21.72 8.03 -20.32
N ILE A 133 20.77 7.09 -20.47
CA ILE A 133 19.91 6.59 -19.41
C ILE A 133 20.58 5.38 -18.73
N GLN A 134 20.74 5.46 -17.41
CA GLN A 134 21.48 4.49 -16.59
C GLN A 134 20.59 3.54 -15.77
N GLU A 135 19.32 3.89 -15.60
CA GLU A 135 18.34 3.03 -14.92
C GLU A 135 17.16 2.65 -15.84
N PRO A 136 16.62 1.43 -15.73
CA PRO A 136 15.35 1.11 -16.38
C PRO A 136 14.21 1.96 -15.82
N GLY A 137 13.20 2.22 -16.64
CA GLY A 137 12.05 3.04 -16.23
C GLY A 137 11.29 3.65 -17.38
N PHE A 138 10.31 4.47 -17.03
CA PHE A 138 9.61 5.37 -17.94
C PHE A 138 10.21 6.76 -17.82
N TYR A 139 10.48 7.39 -18.96
CA TYR A 139 11.11 8.72 -19.02
C TYR A 139 10.27 9.64 -19.87
N TYR A 140 9.99 10.84 -19.36
CA TYR A 140 9.45 11.93 -20.16
C TYR A 140 10.61 12.67 -20.82
N VAL A 141 10.54 12.84 -22.14
CA VAL A 141 11.51 13.59 -22.95
C VAL A 141 10.79 14.71 -23.65
N ALA A 142 11.27 15.94 -23.51
CA ALA A 142 10.80 17.11 -24.27
C ALA A 142 11.97 17.82 -24.91
N PHE A 143 11.83 18.18 -26.18
CA PHE A 143 12.86 18.83 -26.97
C PHE A 143 12.26 19.98 -27.78
N HIS A 144 13.03 21.04 -27.96
CA HIS A 144 12.77 22.06 -28.98
C HIS A 144 14.07 22.55 -29.61
N THR A 145 13.98 23.08 -30.83
CA THR A 145 15.05 23.82 -31.49
C THR A 145 14.47 24.72 -32.58
N THR A 146 15.23 25.73 -32.98
CA THR A 146 14.94 26.50 -34.20
C THR A 146 15.87 26.05 -35.31
N ILE A 147 15.31 25.74 -36.48
CA ILE A 147 16.06 25.32 -37.67
C ILE A 147 15.92 26.33 -38.81
N THR A 148 16.99 26.53 -39.56
CA THR A 148 17.04 27.40 -40.75
C THR A 148 17.87 26.74 -41.87
N PRO A 149 17.52 26.92 -43.15
CA PRO A 149 18.36 26.45 -44.27
C PRO A 149 19.74 27.12 -44.27
N THR A 150 20.77 26.38 -44.66
CA THR A 150 22.09 26.96 -44.97
C THR A 150 22.11 27.55 -46.38
N SER A 151 23.05 28.44 -46.68
CA SER A 151 23.27 28.92 -48.05
C SER A 151 23.66 27.78 -49.00
N GLY A 152 23.17 27.81 -50.25
CA GLY A 152 23.57 26.85 -51.29
C GLY A 152 22.79 25.53 -51.29
N VAL A 153 21.65 25.47 -50.61
CA VAL A 153 20.71 24.33 -50.68
C VAL A 153 19.63 24.58 -51.73
N ASP A 154 19.11 23.50 -52.33
CA ASP A 154 17.97 23.54 -53.24
C ASP A 154 16.65 23.59 -52.48
N PHE A 155 15.66 24.26 -53.06
CA PHE A 155 14.29 24.34 -52.53
C PHE A 155 13.30 23.60 -53.44
N PRO A 156 12.29 22.91 -52.89
CA PRO A 156 11.94 22.85 -51.46
C PRO A 156 12.89 21.97 -50.63
N LEU A 157 13.32 22.46 -49.47
CA LEU A 157 14.16 21.72 -48.52
C LEU A 157 13.29 21.19 -47.38
N SER A 158 13.15 19.86 -47.26
CA SER A 158 12.43 19.26 -46.15
C SER A 158 13.39 18.75 -45.09
N ILE A 159 13.27 19.25 -43.85
CA ILE A 159 14.01 18.77 -42.70
C ILE A 159 13.05 18.04 -41.77
N VAL A 160 13.44 16.84 -41.33
CA VAL A 160 12.76 16.08 -40.28
C VAL A 160 13.66 16.01 -39.07
N VAL A 161 13.14 16.29 -37.88
CA VAL A 161 13.86 16.08 -36.62
C VAL A 161 13.08 15.13 -35.74
N TYR A 162 13.78 14.17 -35.13
CA TYR A 162 13.18 13.12 -34.32
C TYR A 162 14.15 12.63 -33.23
N LEU A 163 13.59 11.97 -32.22
CA LEU A 163 14.35 11.28 -31.18
C LEU A 163 14.68 9.86 -31.65
N GLN A 164 15.92 9.42 -31.41
CA GLN A 164 16.31 8.02 -31.48
C GLN A 164 16.60 7.48 -30.08
N GLN A 165 16.21 6.23 -29.85
CA GLN A 165 16.55 5.42 -28.68
C GLN A 165 17.32 4.19 -29.17
N GLN A 166 18.58 4.04 -28.76
CA GLN A 166 19.50 2.99 -29.23
C GLN A 166 19.52 2.87 -30.77
N GLY A 167 19.62 4.01 -31.47
CA GLY A 167 19.64 4.09 -32.93
C GLY A 167 18.30 3.82 -33.62
N THR A 168 17.23 3.54 -32.87
CA THR A 168 15.88 3.32 -33.41
C THR A 168 15.03 4.57 -33.21
N ALA A 169 14.35 5.05 -34.25
CA ALA A 169 13.48 6.21 -34.15
C ALA A 169 12.33 5.97 -33.15
N VAL A 170 12.12 6.92 -32.24
CA VAL A 170 11.02 6.90 -31.27
C VAL A 170 9.76 7.41 -31.95
N SER A 171 8.74 6.55 -32.05
CA SER A 171 7.45 6.87 -32.64
C SER A 171 6.81 8.12 -32.00
N GLY A 172 6.25 8.99 -32.84
CA GLY A 172 5.57 10.22 -32.42
C GLY A 172 6.49 11.42 -32.18
N THR A 173 7.81 11.29 -32.37
CA THR A 173 8.77 12.41 -32.21
C THR A 173 9.17 13.09 -33.51
N GLY A 174 8.86 12.50 -34.67
CA GLY A 174 9.23 13.02 -35.98
C GLY A 174 8.42 14.25 -36.39
N ILE A 175 9.08 15.41 -36.41
CA ILE A 175 8.51 16.68 -36.87
C ILE A 175 9.18 17.07 -38.18
N ARG A 176 8.38 17.38 -39.20
CA ARG A 176 8.86 17.79 -40.53
C ARG A 176 8.51 19.24 -40.80
N HIS A 177 9.48 20.02 -41.27
CA HIS A 177 9.25 21.33 -41.89
C HIS A 177 9.80 21.35 -43.31
N THR A 178 9.09 22.01 -44.23
CA THR A 178 9.53 22.18 -45.62
C THR A 178 9.74 23.66 -45.91
N PHE A 179 11.01 24.04 -46.01
CA PHE A 179 11.42 25.40 -46.34
C PHE A 179 11.29 25.66 -47.85
N GLN A 180 11.00 26.92 -48.18
CA GLN A 180 10.88 27.40 -49.56
C GLN A 180 11.92 28.48 -49.92
N THR A 181 12.59 29.05 -48.91
CA THR A 181 13.57 30.13 -49.07
C THR A 181 14.65 30.05 -47.99
N THR A 182 15.80 30.71 -48.20
CA THR A 182 16.90 30.76 -47.22
C THR A 182 16.64 31.68 -46.02
N SER A 183 15.65 32.56 -46.10
CA SER A 183 15.27 33.47 -45.00
C SER A 183 14.25 32.86 -44.03
N ASP A 184 13.75 31.66 -44.33
CA ASP A 184 12.74 30.99 -43.52
C ASP A 184 13.39 30.31 -42.30
N ALA A 185 12.71 30.35 -41.17
CA ALA A 185 13.12 29.75 -39.91
C ALA A 185 11.92 29.11 -39.24
N SER A 186 12.12 27.92 -38.67
CA SER A 186 11.02 27.14 -38.08
C SER A 186 11.42 26.62 -36.72
N ASN A 187 10.53 26.80 -35.74
CA ASN A 187 10.66 26.13 -34.45
C ASN A 187 10.01 24.75 -34.54
N ILE A 188 10.74 23.74 -34.07
CA ILE A 188 10.30 22.36 -34.03
C ILE A 188 10.43 21.86 -32.61
N ALA A 189 9.42 21.13 -32.15
CA ALA A 189 9.37 20.61 -30.79
C ALA A 189 8.61 19.29 -30.74
N PHE A 190 9.03 18.40 -29.85
CA PHE A 190 8.30 17.18 -29.52
C PHE A 190 8.36 16.90 -28.02
N SER A 191 7.41 16.12 -27.55
CA SER A 191 7.43 15.54 -26.20
C SER A 191 6.90 14.11 -26.27
N GLN A 192 7.57 13.17 -25.60
CA GLN A 192 7.17 11.77 -25.58
C GLN A 192 7.55 11.10 -24.25
N ILE A 193 6.72 10.17 -23.80
CA ILE A 193 7.11 9.21 -22.75
C ILE A 193 7.71 7.99 -23.45
N ILE A 194 8.94 7.63 -23.07
CA ILE A 194 9.64 6.45 -23.57
C ILE A 194 9.80 5.41 -22.46
N GLN A 195 9.85 4.15 -22.86
CA GLN A 195 10.18 3.03 -21.97
C GLN A 195 11.62 2.60 -22.22
N VAL A 196 12.41 2.53 -21.16
CA VAL A 196 13.80 2.05 -21.17
C VAL A 196 13.87 0.74 -20.41
N THR A 197 14.02 -0.37 -21.12
CA THR A 197 14.02 -1.73 -20.53
C THR A 197 15.42 -2.26 -20.21
N SER A 198 16.46 -1.71 -20.84
CA SER A 198 17.85 -2.07 -20.61
C SER A 198 18.72 -0.82 -20.50
N THR A 199 19.76 -0.89 -19.67
CA THR A 199 20.72 0.21 -19.50
C THR A 199 22.16 -0.27 -19.62
N PRO A 200 23.09 0.57 -20.12
CA PRO A 200 22.87 1.95 -20.57
C PRO A 200 22.05 2.03 -21.88
N THR A 201 21.14 3.00 -21.97
CA THR A 201 20.39 3.32 -23.19
C THR A 201 20.76 4.73 -23.65
N THR A 202 21.18 4.85 -24.92
CA THR A 202 21.50 6.14 -25.52
C THR A 202 20.29 6.74 -26.20
N LEU A 203 20.08 8.04 -25.97
CA LEU A 203 19.14 8.90 -26.66
C LEU A 203 19.91 9.93 -27.48
N GLU A 204 19.48 10.15 -28.72
CA GLU A 204 20.02 11.18 -29.61
C GLU A 204 18.88 11.87 -30.35
N VAL A 205 19.03 13.17 -30.61
CA VAL A 205 18.12 13.89 -31.50
C VAL A 205 18.77 13.96 -32.88
N ILE A 206 18.08 13.45 -33.89
CA ILE A 206 18.60 13.35 -35.26
C ILE A 206 17.85 14.33 -36.15
N GLY A 207 18.57 15.02 -37.03
CA GLY A 207 17.97 15.73 -38.15
C GLY A 207 18.26 15.05 -39.49
N GLU A 208 17.29 15.06 -40.39
CA GLU A 208 17.30 14.36 -41.66
C GLU A 208 16.75 15.25 -42.78
N GLY A 209 17.27 15.10 -44.00
CA GLY A 209 16.71 15.72 -45.21
C GLY A 209 17.57 16.80 -45.88
N GLY A 210 18.66 17.25 -45.27
CA GLY A 210 19.65 18.13 -45.90
C GLY A 210 20.55 18.90 -44.93
N ASN A 211 21.13 20.00 -45.42
CA ASN A 211 21.98 20.89 -44.61
C ASN A 211 21.16 22.06 -44.05
N TYR A 212 21.34 22.33 -42.77
CA TYR A 212 20.61 23.35 -42.03
C TYR A 212 21.49 23.88 -40.89
N LEU A 213 21.09 24.98 -40.25
CA LEU A 213 21.59 25.37 -38.94
C LEU A 213 20.50 25.10 -37.92
N TYR A 214 20.90 24.72 -36.71
CA TYR A 214 20.03 24.67 -35.55
C TYR A 214 20.58 25.56 -34.43
N TYR A 215 19.69 26.16 -33.66
CA TYR A 215 20.01 27.01 -32.53
C TYR A 215 18.84 27.07 -31.54
N ASP A 216 19.10 27.55 -30.33
CA ASP A 216 18.17 27.49 -29.20
C ASP A 216 17.68 26.05 -28.96
N ASN A 217 18.53 25.04 -29.20
CA ASN A 217 18.17 23.66 -28.94
C ASN A 217 18.28 23.38 -27.44
N ALA A 218 17.22 22.80 -26.88
CA ALA A 218 17.20 22.35 -25.50
C ALA A 218 16.38 21.08 -25.36
N ILE A 219 16.80 20.23 -24.43
CA ILE A 219 16.15 18.98 -24.09
C ILE A 219 15.98 18.87 -22.58
N THR A 220 14.85 18.35 -22.15
CA THR A 220 14.51 18.03 -20.76
C THR A 220 14.13 16.56 -20.69
N ILE A 221 14.74 15.83 -19.76
CA ILE A 221 14.48 14.41 -19.52
C ILE A 221 14.26 14.22 -18.02
N TYR A 222 13.17 13.57 -17.62
CA TYR A 222 13.02 13.11 -16.23
C TYR A 222 12.35 11.74 -16.14
N LYS A 223 12.75 10.96 -15.14
CA LYS A 223 12.14 9.65 -14.84
C LYS A 223 10.74 9.87 -14.24
N VAL A 224 9.74 9.19 -14.78
CA VAL A 224 8.34 9.29 -14.34
C VAL A 224 7.83 8.05 -13.64
N GLY A 225 8.56 6.93 -13.72
CA GLY A 225 8.20 5.70 -13.02
C GLY A 225 9.16 4.55 -13.29
N GLU A 226 9.03 3.51 -12.49
CA GLU A 226 9.76 2.23 -12.64
C GLU A 226 9.01 1.28 -13.59
N ILE A 227 9.72 0.28 -14.11
CA ILE A 227 9.09 -0.87 -14.78
C ILE A 227 8.72 -1.88 -13.69
N SER A 228 7.43 -2.23 -13.59
CA SER A 228 6.89 -3.23 -12.66
C SER A 228 7.27 -4.67 -13.04
#